data_AF-Q9KHS1-F1
#
_entry.id   AF-Q9KHS1-F1
#
_cell.length_a   1.000
_cell.length_b   1.000
_cell.length_c   1.000
_cell.angle_alpha   90.00
_cell.angle_beta   90.00
_cell.angle_gamma   90.00
#
_symmetry.space_group_name_H-M   'P 1'
#
loop_
_entity.id
_entity.type
_entity.pdbx_description
1 polymer ?
#
loop_
_entity_poly.entity_id
_entity_poly.type
_entity_poly.pdbx_seq_one_letter_code
_entity_poly.pdbx_strand_id
1 'polypeptide(L)'
;MSRATSSTLTQRLAPWALPVLLLAAWQLAVSAGWLSTRILPAPSAVVSAGVELVRSGEIWTHLAISGWRAGLGFLIGGSIGLVLGFITGLSNWGERLLDSSVQMIRNVPHL
;
A
#
# COMPACT_ATOMS: atom_id res chain seq x y z
N MET A 1 29.59 -26.99 -29.64
CA MET A 1 28.60 -26.01 -29.14
C MET A 1 28.44 -26.20 -27.63
N SER A 2 29.35 -25.61 -26.85
CA SER A 2 29.45 -25.79 -25.39
C SER A 2 28.61 -24.70 -24.69
N ARG A 3 27.36 -25.01 -24.35
CA ARG A 3 26.61 -24.17 -23.40
C ARG A 3 27.12 -24.49 -22.01
N ALA A 4 28.04 -23.65 -21.56
CA ALA A 4 28.59 -23.69 -20.23
C ALA A 4 27.46 -23.79 -19.20
N THR A 5 27.71 -24.63 -18.21
CA THR A 5 26.95 -24.87 -16.98
C THR A 5 26.84 -23.57 -16.19
N SER A 6 26.06 -22.60 -16.66
CA SER A 6 25.77 -21.38 -15.91
C SER A 6 25.08 -21.81 -14.61
N SER A 7 25.79 -21.69 -13.50
CA SER A 7 25.36 -22.14 -12.19
C SER A 7 23.92 -21.69 -11.91
N THR A 8 23.10 -22.58 -11.36
CA THR A 8 21.70 -22.30 -10.97
C THR A 8 21.56 -21.01 -10.15
N LEU A 9 22.61 -20.61 -9.44
CA LEU A 9 22.71 -19.37 -8.68
C LEU A 9 22.68 -18.12 -9.59
N THR A 10 23.42 -18.11 -10.70
CA THR A 10 23.47 -16.96 -11.62
C THR A 10 22.11 -16.71 -12.26
N GLN A 11 21.38 -17.76 -12.64
CA GLN A 11 20.04 -17.63 -13.22
C GLN A 11 19.00 -17.15 -12.19
N ARG A 12 19.17 -17.49 -10.90
CA ARG A 12 18.32 -17.00 -9.82
C ARG A 12 18.61 -15.55 -9.44
N LEU A 13 19.86 -15.11 -9.56
CA LEU A 13 20.28 -13.76 -9.20
C LEU A 13 20.15 -12.74 -10.34
N ALA A 14 20.16 -13.20 -11.61
CA ALA A 14 20.06 -12.32 -12.78
C ALA A 14 18.86 -11.34 -12.73
N PRO A 15 17.64 -11.73 -12.30
CA PRO A 15 16.51 -10.80 -12.21
C PRO A 15 16.71 -9.67 -11.18
N TRP A 16 17.54 -9.89 -10.17
CA TRP A 16 17.82 -8.91 -9.12
C TRP A 16 18.85 -7.85 -9.54
N ALA A 17 19.62 -8.10 -10.60
CA ALA A 17 20.61 -7.15 -11.08
C ALA A 17 19.99 -5.80 -11.46
N LEU A 18 18.86 -5.82 -12.17
CA LEU A 18 18.17 -4.61 -12.62
C LEU A 18 17.68 -3.73 -11.44
N PRO A 19 16.88 -4.22 -10.48
CA PRO A 19 16.42 -3.39 -9.36
C PRO A 19 17.58 -2.91 -8.49
N VAL A 20 18.61 -3.74 -8.27
CA VAL A 20 19.78 -3.33 -7.48
C VAL A 20 20.57 -2.22 -8.17
N LEU A 21 20.80 -2.33 -9.49
CA LEU A 21 21.45 -1.28 -10.27
C LEU A 21 20.64 0.02 -10.27
N LEU A 22 19.31 -0.08 -10.34
CA LEU A 22 18.43 1.09 -10.26
C LEU A 22 18.53 1.76 -8.89
N LEU A 23 18.48 1.00 -7.79
CA LEU A 23 18.66 1.53 -6.43
C LEU A 23 20.03 2.18 -6.25
N ALA A 24 21.09 1.56 -6.78
CA ALA A 24 22.44 2.11 -6.73
C ALA A 24 22.55 3.42 -7.52
N ALA A 25 22.04 3.45 -8.75
CA ALA A 25 22.02 4.65 -9.58
C ALA A 25 21.21 5.78 -8.93
N TRP A 26 20.06 5.46 -8.32
CA TRP A 26 19.25 6.41 -7.57
C TRP A 26 20.00 6.97 -6.35
N GLN A 27 20.57 6.10 -5.51
CA GLN A 27 21.37 6.52 -4.36
C GLN A 27 22.53 7.44 -4.80
N LEU A 28 23.22 7.09 -5.88
CA LEU A 28 24.31 7.88 -6.43
C LEU A 28 23.82 9.24 -6.93
N ALA A 29 22.74 9.28 -7.72
CA ALA A 29 22.18 10.52 -8.25
C ALA A 29 21.78 11.51 -7.14
N VAL A 30 21.19 11.02 -6.04
CA VAL A 30 20.87 11.87 -4.88
C VAL A 30 22.15 12.31 -4.17
N SER A 31 23.09 11.41 -3.91
CA SER A 31 24.35 11.75 -3.22
C SER A 31 25.25 12.72 -4.01
N ALA A 32 25.19 12.66 -5.34
CA ALA A 32 25.90 13.56 -6.25
C ALA A 32 25.20 14.92 -6.42
N GLY A 33 24.03 15.11 -5.80
CA GLY A 33 23.24 16.35 -5.89
C GLY A 33 22.49 16.53 -7.21
N TRP A 34 22.44 15.52 -8.07
CA TRP A 34 21.67 15.57 -9.32
C TRP A 34 20.16 15.52 -9.07
N LEU A 35 19.75 15.03 -7.90
CA LEU A 35 18.35 14.89 -7.53
C LEU A 35 18.09 15.46 -6.13
N SER A 36 17.01 16.23 -6.01
CA SER A 36 16.63 16.90 -4.76
C SER A 36 16.15 15.90 -3.72
N THR A 37 16.79 15.91 -2.54
CA THR A 37 16.42 15.11 -1.37
C THR A 37 15.04 15.46 -0.81
N ARG A 38 14.48 16.63 -1.14
CA ARG A 38 13.15 17.06 -0.71
C ARG A 38 12.03 16.35 -1.49
N ILE A 39 12.28 16.03 -2.76
CA ILE A 39 11.29 15.37 -3.63
C ILE A 39 11.54 13.86 -3.60
N LEU A 40 12.80 13.43 -3.68
CA LEU A 40 13.17 12.02 -3.71
C LEU A 40 14.33 11.76 -2.73
N PRO A 41 14.04 11.38 -1.47
CA PRO A 41 15.07 11.07 -0.50
C PRO A 41 15.91 9.87 -0.96
N ALA A 42 17.19 9.82 -0.56
CA ALA A 42 18.05 8.70 -0.90
C ALA A 42 17.51 7.39 -0.28
N PRO A 43 17.66 6.22 -0.93
CA PRO A 43 17.27 4.93 -0.36
C PRO A 43 17.77 4.71 1.06
N SER A 44 19.02 5.08 1.33
CA SER A 44 19.62 5.01 2.67
C SER A 44 18.88 5.85 3.71
N ALA A 45 18.40 7.04 3.34
CA ALA A 45 17.65 7.93 4.22
C ALA A 45 16.26 7.33 4.57
N VAL A 46 15.63 6.64 3.62
CA VAL A 46 14.37 5.92 3.86
C VAL A 46 14.59 4.79 4.86
N VAL A 47 15.65 4.01 4.70
CA VAL A 47 16.00 2.93 5.63
C VAL A 47 16.32 3.48 7.02
N SER A 48 17.12 4.55 7.13
CA SER A 48 17.46 5.14 8.42
C SER A 48 16.23 5.68 9.15
N ALA A 49 15.32 6.36 8.44
CA ALA A 49 14.07 6.84 9.00
C ALA A 49 13.19 5.67 9.49
N GLY A 50 13.13 4.58 8.73
CA GLY A 50 12.42 3.36 9.14
C GLY A 50 13.00 2.73 10.41
N VAL A 51 14.33 2.62 10.49
CA VAL A 51 14.99 2.10 11.71
C VAL A 51 14.73 3.00 12.91
N GLU A 52 14.79 4.32 12.73
CA GLU A 52 14.53 5.28 13.81
C GLU A 52 13.08 5.15 14.34
N LEU A 53 12.09 5.08 13.44
CA LEU A 53 10.68 4.89 13.80
C LEU A 53 10.43 3.56 14.53
N VAL A 54 11.16 2.50 14.17
CA VAL A 54 11.07 1.21 14.85
C VAL A 54 11.72 1.28 16.24
N ARG A 55 12.87 1.96 16.37
CA ARG A 55 13.58 2.13 17.65
C ARG A 55 12.85 3.05 18.62
N SER A 56 12.27 4.14 18.14
CA SER A 56 11.47 5.06 18.95
C SER A 56 10.14 4.42 19.39
N GLY A 57 9.70 3.39 18.66
CA GLY A 57 8.42 2.72 18.89
C GLY A 57 7.21 3.49 18.34
N GLU A 58 7.42 4.68 17.78
CA GLU A 58 6.36 5.52 17.22
C GLU A 58 5.61 4.83 16.08
N ILE A 59 6.30 3.97 15.30
CA ILE A 59 5.68 3.21 14.22
C ILE A 59 4.48 2.39 14.70
N TRP A 60 4.56 1.83 15.91
CA TRP A 60 3.49 1.01 16.49
C TRP A 60 2.32 1.87 16.91
N THR A 61 2.56 3.05 17.47
CA THR A 61 1.51 4.00 17.84
C THR A 61 0.76 4.49 16.59
N HIS A 62 1.48 4.89 15.54
CA HIS A 62 0.86 5.32 14.28
C HIS A 62 0.06 4.19 13.62
N LEU A 63 0.61 2.98 13.60
CA LEU A 63 -0.07 1.80 13.06
C LEU A 63 -1.31 1.44 13.88
N ALA A 64 -1.24 1.51 15.20
CA ALA A 64 -2.37 1.22 16.08
C ALA A 64 -3.50 2.26 15.90
N ILE A 65 -3.19 3.55 15.85
CA ILE A 65 -4.20 4.60 15.68
C ILE A 65 -4.87 4.50 14.30
N SER A 66 -4.08 4.33 13.24
CA SER A 66 -4.61 4.17 11.87
C SER A 66 -5.41 2.87 11.74
N GLY A 67 -4.91 1.77 12.29
CA GLY A 67 -5.58 0.47 12.31
C GLY A 67 -6.89 0.50 13.11
N TRP A 68 -6.91 1.15 14.26
CA TRP A 68 -8.12 1.32 15.07
C TRP A 68 -9.20 2.09 14.31
N ARG A 69 -8.83 3.21 13.67
CA ARG A 69 -9.74 4.01 12.85
C ARG A 69 -10.30 3.19 11.67
N ALA A 70 -9.43 2.47 10.96
CA ALA A 70 -9.84 1.61 9.86
C ALA A 70 -10.77 0.49 10.33
N GLY A 71 -10.43 -0.15 11.46
CA GLY A 71 -11.23 -1.22 12.07
C GLY A 71 -12.61 -0.74 12.50
N LEU A 72 -12.71 0.40 13.20
CA LEU A 72 -13.99 0.98 13.56
C LEU A 72 -14.82 1.38 12.33
N GLY A 73 -14.19 2.01 11.33
CA GLY A 73 -14.85 2.36 10.08
C GLY A 73 -15.40 1.13 9.35
N PHE A 74 -14.62 0.05 9.30
CA PHE A 74 -15.04 -1.23 8.73
C PHE A 74 -16.19 -1.87 9.52
N LEU A 75 -16.14 -1.87 10.86
CA LEU A 75 -17.20 -2.46 11.68
C LEU A 75 -18.51 -1.68 11.54
N ILE A 76 -18.45 -0.35 11.61
CA ILE A 76 -19.64 0.50 11.49
C ILE A 76 -20.18 0.44 10.05
N GLY A 77 -19.36 0.75 9.06
CA GLY A 77 -19.77 0.77 7.65
C GLY A 77 -20.17 -0.62 7.15
N GLY A 78 -19.42 -1.65 7.53
CA GLY A 78 -19.68 -3.04 7.16
C GLY A 78 -20.95 -3.59 7.78
N SER A 79 -21.23 -3.31 9.07
CA SER A 79 -22.48 -3.72 9.70
C SER A 79 -23.69 -3.04 9.08
N ILE A 80 -23.63 -1.72 8.87
CA ILE A 80 -24.70 -0.97 8.20
C ILE A 80 -24.91 -1.51 6.78
N GLY A 81 -23.83 -1.64 6.00
CA GLY A 81 -23.88 -2.16 4.63
C GLY A 81 -24.45 -3.58 4.54
N LEU A 82 -24.09 -4.44 5.48
CA LEU A 82 -24.60 -5.81 5.56
C LEU A 82 -26.09 -5.86 5.91
N VAL A 83 -26.54 -5.03 6.86
CA VAL A 83 -27.97 -4.91 7.19
C VAL A 83 -28.76 -4.39 6.00
N LEU A 84 -28.30 -3.31 5.36
CA LEU A 84 -28.96 -2.76 4.17
C LEU A 84 -28.96 -3.77 3.01
N GLY A 85 -27.84 -4.48 2.81
CA GLY A 85 -27.72 -5.53 1.79
C GLY A 85 -28.67 -6.71 2.02
N PHE A 86 -28.90 -7.10 3.27
CA PHE A 86 -29.93 -8.10 3.58
C PHE A 86 -31.34 -7.58 3.31
N ILE A 87 -31.64 -6.34 3.66
CA ILE A 87 -32.96 -5.73 3.41
C ILE A 87 -33.24 -5.66 1.91
N THR A 88 -32.28 -5.23 1.10
CA THR A 88 -32.44 -5.16 -0.36
C THR A 88 -32.45 -6.53 -1.01
N GLY A 89 -31.66 -7.49 -0.53
CA GLY A 89 -31.57 -8.83 -1.11
C GLY A 89 -32.75 -9.75 -0.79
N LEU A 90 -33.43 -9.56 0.35
CA LEU A 90 -34.57 -10.41 0.77
C LEU A 90 -35.94 -9.77 0.53
N SER A 91 -36.03 -8.47 0.21
CA SER A 91 -37.30 -7.76 0.05
C SER A 91 -37.37 -6.91 -1.21
N ASN A 92 -38.38 -7.18 -2.05
CA ASN A 92 -38.69 -6.38 -3.25
C ASN A 92 -39.01 -4.90 -2.93
N TRP A 93 -39.56 -4.62 -1.75
CA TRP A 93 -39.80 -3.24 -1.30
C TRP A 93 -38.51 -2.57 -0.82
N GLY A 94 -37.66 -3.31 -0.12
CA GLY A 94 -36.35 -2.84 0.33
C GLY A 94 -35.46 -2.46 -0.85
N GLU A 95 -35.40 -3.32 -1.87
CA GLU A 95 -34.71 -3.06 -3.14
C GLU A 95 -35.18 -1.74 -3.77
N ARG A 96 -36.50 -1.61 -4.03
CA ARG A 96 -37.07 -0.43 -4.71
C ARG A 96 -36.83 0.89 -3.96
N LEU A 97 -36.82 0.86 -2.64
CA LEU A 97 -36.66 2.07 -1.82
C LEU A 97 -35.18 2.46 -1.63
N LEU A 98 -34.28 1.49 -1.52
CA LEU A 98 -32.89 1.74 -1.13
C LEU A 98 -31.91 1.78 -2.31
N ASP A 99 -32.25 1.19 -3.46
CA ASP A 99 -31.33 1.06 -4.60
C ASP A 99 -30.77 2.42 -5.05
N SER A 100 -31.64 3.42 -5.26
CA SER A 100 -31.21 4.76 -5.68
C SER A 100 -30.28 5.44 -4.66
N SER A 101 -30.59 5.35 -3.37
CA SER A 101 -29.76 5.93 -2.30
C SER A 101 -28.40 5.23 -2.20
N VAL A 102 -28.38 3.90 -2.32
CA VAL A 102 -27.13 3.11 -2.30
C VAL A 102 -26.26 3.43 -3.51
N GLN A 103 -26.84 3.56 -4.70
CA GLN A 103 -26.08 3.94 -5.90
C GLN A 103 -25.51 5.36 -5.81
N MET A 104 -26.24 6.29 -5.22
CA MET A 104 -25.75 7.65 -5.00
C MET A 104 -24.52 7.70 -4.08
N ILE A 105 -24.51 6.92 -3.00
CA ILE A 105 -23.38 6.84 -2.06
C ILE A 105 -22.12 6.32 -2.77
N ARG A 106 -22.24 5.35 -3.69
CA ARG A 106 -21.10 4.81 -4.44
C ARG A 106 -20.46 5.81 -5.40
N ASN A 107 -21.19 6.86 -5.77
CA ASN A 107 -20.70 7.90 -6.68
C ASN A 107 -19.98 9.05 -5.96
N VAL A 108 -19.97 9.07 -4.62
CA VAL A 108 -19.26 10.10 -3.86
C VAL A 108 -17.75 9.85 -3.96
N PRO A 109 -16.96 10.80 -4.50
CA PRO A 109 -15.51 10.65 -4.55
C PRO A 109 -14.94 10.64 -3.13
N HIS A 110 -14.03 9.72 -2.84
CA HIS A 110 -13.25 9.75 -1.61
C HIS A 110 -12.15 10.83 -1.76
N LEU A 111 -12.39 12.02 -1.21
CA LEU A 111 -11.39 13.10 -1.10
C LEU A 111 -10.58 12.95 0.19
#